data_AF-A0A8B9GYQ7-F1
#
_entry.id   AF-A0A8B9GYQ7-F1
#
_cell.length_a   1.000
_cell.length_b   1.000
_cell.length_c   1.000
_cell.angle_alpha   90.00
_cell.angle_beta   90.00
_cell.angle_gamma   90.00
#
_symmetry.space_group_name_H-M   'P 1'
#
loop_
_entity.id
_entity.type
_entity.pdbx_description
1 polymer ?
#
loop_
_entity_poly.entity_id
_entity_poly.type
_entity_poly.pdbx_seq_one_letter_code
_entity_poly.pdbx_strand_id
1 'polypeptide(L)'
;LLVILIIASPDWFSLQAFRLYRAGSFALTRVLIPAWIAHYYVKYHVSQMPYGIVNLKPRLFPGDVVAETGEVIPDLPESGAHGHH
;
A
#
# COMPACT_ATOMS: atom_id res chain seq x y z
N LEU A 1 39.64 -1.41 -9.21
CA LEU A 1 40.12 -2.22 -10.36
C LEU A 1 39.65 -3.67 -10.28
N LEU A 2 40.02 -4.43 -9.25
CA LEU A 2 39.64 -5.84 -9.10
C LEU A 2 38.11 -6.07 -9.02
N VAL A 3 37.38 -5.22 -8.29
CA VAL A 3 35.91 -5.24 -8.22
C VAL A 3 35.26 -4.93 -9.57
N ILE A 4 35.83 -4.00 -10.35
CA ILE A 4 35.30 -3.62 -11.66
C ILE A 4 35.48 -4.78 -12.65
N LEU A 5 36.62 -5.49 -12.59
CA LEU A 5 36.87 -6.67 -13.41
C LEU A 5 35.95 -7.84 -13.04
N ILE A 6 35.61 -8.02 -11.75
CA ILE A 6 34.63 -9.03 -11.32
C ILE A 6 33.23 -8.68 -11.84
N ILE A 7 32.81 -7.42 -11.77
CA ILE A 7 31.50 -6.99 -12.25
C ILE A 7 31.39 -7.09 -13.78
N ALA A 8 32.48 -6.81 -14.51
CA ALA A 8 32.55 -6.92 -15.96
C ALA A 8 32.75 -8.38 -16.46
N SER A 9 32.87 -9.36 -15.56
CA SER A 9 32.98 -10.76 -15.94
C SER A 9 31.65 -11.30 -16.49
N PRO A 10 31.65 -11.99 -17.64
CA PRO A 10 30.45 -12.64 -18.20
C PRO A 10 29.75 -13.62 -17.24
N ASP A 11 30.53 -14.28 -16.38
CA ASP A 11 30.02 -15.25 -15.41
C ASP A 11 29.27 -14.58 -14.26
N TRP A 12 29.73 -13.40 -13.84
CA TRP A 12 29.08 -12.59 -12.81
C TRP A 12 27.70 -12.10 -13.28
N PHE A 13 27.61 -11.58 -14.50
CA PHE A 13 26.34 -11.12 -15.07
C PHE A 13 25.33 -12.28 -15.20
N SER A 14 25.77 -13.44 -15.71
CA SER A 14 24.93 -14.63 -15.88
C SER A 14 24.38 -15.15 -14.55
N LEU A 15 25.20 -15.17 -13.49
CA LEU A 15 24.78 -15.59 -12.15
C LEU A 15 23.74 -14.64 -11.55
N GLN A 16 23.94 -13.33 -11.70
CA GLN A 16 23.01 -12.32 -11.21
C GLN A 16 21.68 -12.36 -11.97
N ALA A 17 21.71 -12.56 -13.29
CA ALA A 17 20.52 -12.75 -14.11
C ALA A 17 19.74 -14.00 -13.68
N PHE A 18 20.41 -15.13 -13.41
CA PHE A 18 19.77 -16.34 -12.91
C PHE A 18 19.14 -16.14 -11.52
N ARG A 19 19.84 -15.44 -10.62
CA ARG A 19 19.30 -15.09 -9.28
C ARG A 19 18.07 -14.20 -9.39
N LEU A 20 18.10 -13.19 -10.25
CA LEU A 20 16.98 -12.29 -10.50
C LEU A 20 15.81 -13.04 -11.14
N TYR A 21 16.05 -13.91 -12.12
CA TYR A 21 15.02 -14.75 -12.73
C TYR A 21 14.35 -15.66 -11.70
N ARG A 22 15.13 -16.30 -10.83
CA ARG A 22 14.61 -17.16 -9.76
C ARG A 22 13.81 -16.37 -8.73
N ALA A 23 14.30 -15.21 -8.29
CA ALA A 23 13.57 -14.34 -7.36
C ALA A 23 12.31 -13.75 -8.00
N GLY A 24 12.39 -13.33 -9.26
CA GLY A 24 11.29 -12.78 -10.03
C GLY A 24 10.19 -13.80 -10.29
N SER A 25 10.55 -15.02 -10.72
CA SER A 25 9.58 -16.11 -10.89
C SER A 25 8.89 -16.48 -9.58
N PHE A 26 9.63 -16.48 -8.45
CA PHE A 26 9.03 -16.65 -7.14
C PHE A 26 8.04 -15.52 -6.80
N ALA A 27 8.44 -14.25 -6.98
CA ALA A 27 7.56 -13.11 -6.74
C ALA A 27 6.30 -13.16 -7.62
N LEU A 28 6.44 -13.46 -8.91
CA LEU A 28 5.31 -13.56 -9.83
C LEU A 28 4.36 -14.68 -9.43
N THR A 29 4.88 -15.89 -9.23
CA THR A 29 4.04 -17.08 -9.01
C THR A 29 3.48 -17.18 -7.60
N ARG A 30 4.22 -16.74 -6.58
CA ARG A 30 3.83 -16.88 -5.17
C ARG A 30 3.26 -15.62 -4.55
N VAL A 31 3.48 -14.46 -5.16
CA VAL A 31 2.98 -13.18 -4.61
C VAL A 31 2.01 -12.54 -5.59
N LEU A 32 2.45 -12.24 -6.82
CA LEU A 32 1.64 -11.46 -7.74
C LEU A 32 0.36 -12.19 -8.17
N ILE A 33 0.47 -13.42 -8.67
CA ILE A 33 -0.69 -14.19 -9.14
C ILE A 33 -1.70 -14.42 -8.00
N PRO A 34 -1.30 -14.91 -6.80
CA PRO A 34 -2.25 -15.08 -5.69
C PRO A 34 -2.86 -13.77 -5.21
N ALA A 35 -2.07 -12.69 -5.12
CA ALA A 35 -2.59 -11.38 -4.74
C ALA A 35 -3.62 -10.87 -5.75
N TRP A 36 -3.40 -11.09 -7.05
CA TRP A 36 -4.32 -10.66 -8.09
C TRP A 36 -5.63 -11.46 -8.08
N ILE A 37 -5.54 -12.78 -7.84
CA ILE A 37 -6.72 -13.64 -7.63
C ILE A 37 -7.51 -13.20 -6.40
N ALA A 38 -6.84 -12.99 -5.26
CA ALA A 38 -7.49 -12.51 -4.03
C ALA A 38 -8.16 -11.15 -4.25
N HIS A 39 -7.48 -10.23 -4.94
CA HIS A 39 -8.04 -8.93 -5.29
C HIS A 39 -9.28 -9.06 -6.19
N TYR A 40 -9.25 -9.92 -7.20
CA TYR A 40 -10.41 -10.20 -8.05
C TYR A 40 -11.59 -10.76 -7.25
N TYR A 41 -11.33 -11.70 -6.35
CA TYR A 41 -12.35 -12.28 -5.49
C TYR A 41 -12.99 -11.23 -4.59
N VAL A 42 -12.19 -10.43 -3.88
CA VAL A 42 -12.69 -9.35 -3.02
C VAL A 42 -13.48 -8.34 -3.84
N LYS A 43 -12.98 -7.94 -5.01
CA LYS A 43 -13.61 -6.94 -5.87
C LYS A 43 -14.97 -7.37 -6.40
N TYR A 44 -15.14 -8.61 -6.83
CA TYR A 44 -16.38 -9.02 -7.53
C TYR A 44 -17.32 -9.90 -6.72
N HIS A 45 -16.84 -10.59 -5.69
CA HIS A 45 -17.69 -11.43 -4.84
C HIS A 45 -17.96 -10.74 -3.51
N VAL A 46 -16.91 -10.37 -2.79
CA VAL A 46 -17.05 -9.85 -1.43
C VAL A 46 -17.66 -8.45 -1.42
N SER A 47 -17.30 -7.58 -2.37
CA SER A 47 -17.87 -6.22 -2.45
C SER A 47 -19.36 -6.20 -2.82
N GLN A 48 -19.85 -7.22 -3.52
CA GLN A 48 -21.25 -7.31 -3.97
C GLN A 48 -22.15 -7.88 -2.87
N MET A 49 -21.56 -8.53 -1.87
CA MET A 49 -22.29 -9.04 -0.71
C MET A 49 -22.52 -7.90 0.30
N PRO A 50 -23.75 -7.74 0.83
CA PRO A 50 -24.00 -6.76 1.88
C PRO A 50 -23.15 -7.10 3.11
N TYR A 51 -22.47 -6.09 3.66
CA TYR A 51 -21.49 -6.24 4.75
C TYR A 51 -20.31 -7.18 4.46
N GLY A 52 -20.05 -7.53 3.19
CA GLY A 52 -18.89 -8.35 2.83
C GLY A 52 -17.56 -7.63 3.12
N ILE A 53 -17.55 -6.30 3.02
CA ILE A 53 -16.42 -5.45 3.41
C ILE A 53 -16.95 -4.37 4.34
N VAL A 54 -16.56 -4.42 5.62
CA VAL A 54 -16.85 -3.37 6.60
C VAL A 54 -15.54 -2.64 6.89
N ASN A 55 -15.42 -1.42 6.38
CA ASN A 55 -14.29 -0.55 6.68
C ASN A 55 -14.63 0.35 7.87
N LEU A 56 -13.65 0.62 8.73
CA LEU A 56 -13.80 1.62 9.77
C LEU A 56 -13.82 3.01 9.11
N LYS A 57 -14.72 3.88 9.58
CA LYS A 57 -14.74 5.27 9.13
C LYS A 57 -13.37 5.90 9.43
N PRO A 58 -12.71 6.55 8.44
CA PRO A 58 -11.43 7.22 8.68
C PRO A 58 -11.59 8.29 9.77
N ARG A 59 -10.54 8.48 10.56
CA ARG A 59 -10.52 9.55 11.57
C ARG A 59 -10.48 10.89 10.83
N LEU A 60 -11.31 11.83 11.29
CA LEU A 60 -11.40 13.19 10.77
C LEU A 60 -10.86 14.13 11.85
N PHE A 61 -9.99 15.05 11.45
CA PHE A 61 -9.45 16.11 12.29
C PHE A 61 -9.94 17.48 11.79
N PRO A 62 -9.95 18.50 12.66
CA PRO A 62 -10.20 19.87 12.26
C PRO A 62 -9.35 20.32 11.06
N GLY A 63 -9.98 21.00 10.11
CA GLY A 63 -9.33 21.43 8.87
C GLY A 63 -9.24 20.36 7.77
N ASP A 64 -9.55 19.09 8.05
CA ASP A 64 -9.66 18.07 7.01
C ASP A 64 -10.82 18.36 6.06
N VAL A 65 -10.71 17.93 4.80
CA VAL A 65 -11.77 18.04 3.80
C VAL A 65 -12.38 16.67 3.55
N VAL A 66 -13.69 16.54 3.75
CA VAL A 66 -14.41 15.30 3.46
C VAL A 66 -14.44 15.09 1.94
N ALA A 67 -13.78 14.05 1.44
CA ALA A 67 -13.64 13.80 0.00
C ALA A 67 -14.99 13.65 -0.75
N GLU A 68 -16.04 13.18 -0.08
CA GLU A 68 -17.37 12.97 -0.67
C GLU A 68 -18.25 14.23 -0.65
N THR A 69 -18.03 15.15 0.29
CA THR A 69 -18.91 16.30 0.55
C THR A 69 -18.24 17.64 0.29
N GLY A 70 -16.90 17.69 0.25
CA GLY A 70 -16.12 18.93 0.15
C GLY A 70 -16.19 19.80 1.41
N GLU A 71 -16.84 19.32 2.48
CA GLU A 71 -16.97 20.04 3.74
C GLU A 71 -15.64 20.05 4.49
N VAL A 72 -15.24 21.24 4.94
CA VAL A 72 -14.11 21.43 5.83
C VAL A 72 -14.57 21.13 7.26
N ILE A 73 -13.87 20.23 7.95
CA ILE A 73 -14.17 19.90 9.34
C ILE A 73 -13.91 21.15 10.20
N PRO A 74 -14.93 21.65 10.92
CA PRO A 74 -14.77 22.85 11.74
C PRO A 74 -13.79 22.62 12.89
N ASP A 75 -13.18 23.72 13.33
CA ASP A 75 -12.30 23.72 14.48
C ASP A 75 -13.04 23.30 15.75
N LEU A 76 -12.31 22.60 16.63
CA LEU A 76 -12.83 22.28 17.96
C LEU A 76 -13.13 23.60 18.68
N PRO A 77 -14.24 23.68 19.43
CA PRO A 77 -14.56 24.88 20.20
C PRO A 77 -13.39 25.20 21.12
N GLU A 78 -13.01 26.48 21.17
CA GLU A 78 -11.98 26.95 22.09
C GLU A 78 -12.34 26.53 23.51
N SER A 79 -11.54 25.64 24.11
CA SER A 79 -11.60 25.42 25.56
C SER A 79 -10.97 26.65 26.24
N GLY A 80 -11.69 27.77 26.20
CA GLY A 80 -11.23 29.09 26.61
C GLY A 80 -12.27 29.91 27.39
N ALA A 81 -13.47 29.37 27.64
CA ALA A 81 -14.42 29.93 28.60
C ALA A 81 -14.26 29.36 30.03
N HIS A 82 -13.22 28.55 30.27
CA HIS A 82 -12.79 28.19 31.62
C HIS A 82 -11.33 28.59 31.77
N GLY A 83 -11.16 29.80 32.30
CA GLY A 83 -9.88 30.42 32.56
C GLY A 83 -9.03 29.58 33.49
N HIS A 84 -7.80 29.31 33.06
CA HIS A 84 -6.68 29.18 33.97
C HIS A 84 -6.37 30.58 34.52
N HIS A 85 -7.06 30.94 35.60
CA HIS A 85 -6.48 31.79 36.63
C HIS A 85 -5.49 30.97 37.46
#